data_AF-A0A3D4KWX7-F1
#
_entry.id   AF-A0A3D4KWX7-F1
#
_cell.length_a   1.000
_cell.length_b   1.000
_cell.length_c   1.000
_cell.angle_alpha   90.00
_cell.angle_beta   90.00
_cell.angle_gamma   90.00
#
_symmetry.space_group_name_H-M   'P 1'
#
loop_
_entity.id
_entity.type
_entity.pdbx_description
1 polymer ?
#
loop_
_entity_poly.entity_id
_entity_poly.type
_entity_poly.pdbx_seq_one_letter_code
_entity_poly.pdbx_strand_id
1 'polypeptide(L)'
;KADAEERKNQMMNLVQRTLSGQVGTFGKASGDDFWRTLASGKFTVDAATKAQAKEDISEDGYWGVKKTSQRLFDFASALAGDDVDKMKDMQKAMEKGFKQATKTWGRELPEISRNTLSAANKLFEDYFKSKQSIETGSVEG
;
A
#
# COMPACT_ATOMS: atom_id res chain seq x y z
N LYS A 1 -11.35 -14.81 11.04
CA LYS A 1 -10.14 -14.39 11.81
C LYS A 1 -8.89 -15.19 11.43
N ALA A 2 -8.98 -16.51 11.15
CA ALA A 2 -7.84 -17.32 10.68
C ALA A 2 -7.27 -16.88 9.31
N ASP A 3 -8.12 -16.54 8.34
CA ASP A 3 -7.69 -16.16 6.98
C ASP A 3 -6.78 -14.92 6.93
N ALA A 4 -6.99 -13.96 7.84
CA ALA A 4 -6.14 -12.76 7.94
C ALA A 4 -4.77 -13.08 8.54
N GLU A 5 -4.69 -14.02 9.49
CA GLU A 5 -3.43 -14.49 10.05
C GLU A 5 -2.67 -15.37 9.06
N GLU A 6 -3.37 -16.20 8.29
CA GLU A 6 -2.76 -17.05 7.28
C GLU A 6 -2.17 -16.23 6.13
N ARG A 7 -2.91 -15.21 5.66
CA ARG A 7 -2.37 -14.23 4.69
C ARG A 7 -1.24 -13.39 5.25
N LYS A 8 -1.30 -12.99 6.53
CA LYS A 8 -0.19 -12.32 7.23
C LYS A 8 1.05 -13.22 7.26
N ASN A 9 0.89 -14.51 7.55
CA ASN A 9 1.98 -15.49 7.56
C ASN A 9 2.54 -15.76 6.15
N GLN A 10 1.71 -15.82 5.12
CA GLN A 10 2.15 -15.94 3.73
C GLN A 10 2.94 -14.71 3.28
N MET A 11 2.45 -13.51 3.63
CA MET A 11 3.15 -12.26 3.34
C MET A 11 4.45 -12.16 4.11
N MET A 12 4.47 -12.58 5.38
CA MET A 12 5.70 -12.66 6.19
C MET A 12 6.70 -13.62 5.59
N ASN A 13 6.27 -14.80 5.15
CA ASN A 13 7.15 -15.77 4.49
C ASN A 13 7.70 -15.24 3.16
N LEU A 14 6.91 -14.50 2.40
CA LEU A 14 7.34 -13.88 1.15
C LEU A 14 8.37 -12.77 1.41
N VAL A 15 8.03 -11.84 2.31
CA VAL A 15 8.90 -10.73 2.71
C VAL A 15 10.19 -11.26 3.34
N GLN A 16 10.09 -12.27 4.21
CA GLN A 16 11.22 -12.98 4.77
C GLN A 16 12.05 -13.68 3.69
N ARG A 17 11.47 -14.30 2.66
CA ARG A 17 12.26 -14.89 1.55
C ARG A 17 12.98 -13.81 0.73
N THR A 18 12.33 -12.68 0.47
CA THR A 18 12.94 -11.55 -0.24
C THR A 18 14.05 -10.89 0.57
N LEU A 19 13.90 -10.78 1.90
CA LEU A 19 14.91 -10.20 2.81
C LEU A 19 15.99 -11.20 3.24
N SER A 20 15.65 -12.48 3.43
CA SER A 20 16.58 -13.55 3.87
C SER A 20 17.52 -14.01 2.77
N GLY A 21 17.32 -13.57 1.51
CA GLY A 21 18.31 -13.73 0.46
C GLY A 21 19.67 -13.08 0.79
N GLN A 22 19.72 -12.13 1.74
CA GLN A 22 20.96 -11.51 2.22
C GLN A 22 21.01 -11.20 3.72
N VAL A 23 19.92 -11.32 4.48
CA VAL A 23 19.90 -11.01 5.93
C VAL A 23 19.92 -12.30 6.76
N GLY A 24 21.12 -12.84 6.95
CA GLY A 24 21.35 -13.84 8.00
C GLY A 24 21.01 -13.25 9.36
N THR A 25 20.23 -13.99 10.18
CA THR A 25 19.85 -13.69 11.59
C THR A 25 18.47 -13.05 11.85
N PHE A 26 17.58 -12.89 10.86
CA PHE A 26 16.20 -12.41 11.14
C PHE A 26 15.16 -13.51 11.43
N GLY A 27 15.54 -14.78 11.29
CA GLY A 27 14.63 -15.94 11.26
C GLY A 27 13.96 -16.36 12.59
N LYS A 28 13.83 -15.47 13.58
CA LYS A 28 13.21 -15.80 14.89
C LYS A 28 12.14 -14.81 15.38
N ALA A 29 11.90 -13.70 14.68
CA ALA A 29 10.90 -12.72 15.11
C ALA A 29 9.49 -13.13 14.65
N SER A 30 8.59 -13.41 15.59
CA SER A 30 7.16 -13.58 15.31
C SER A 30 6.52 -12.25 14.89
N GLY A 31 5.45 -12.33 14.11
CA GLY A 31 5.02 -11.28 13.20
C GLY A 31 5.01 -9.82 13.65
N ASP A 32 4.63 -9.52 14.90
CA ASP A 32 4.63 -8.14 15.42
C ASP A 32 6.05 -7.65 15.75
N ASP A 33 6.93 -8.52 16.23
CA ASP A 33 8.34 -8.22 16.49
C ASP A 33 9.11 -8.02 15.17
N PHE A 34 8.72 -8.76 14.13
CA PHE A 34 9.27 -8.59 12.78
C PHE A 34 8.99 -7.20 12.21
N TRP A 35 7.72 -6.75 12.23
CA TRP A 35 7.34 -5.42 11.75
C TRP A 35 7.96 -4.31 12.59
N ARG A 36 8.04 -4.48 13.92
CA ARG A 36 8.73 -3.52 14.81
C ARG A 36 10.21 -3.43 14.52
N THR A 37 10.88 -4.53 14.17
CA THR A 37 12.30 -4.53 13.83
C THR A 37 12.54 -3.84 12.48
N LEU A 38 11.71 -4.09 11.47
CA LEU A 38 11.75 -3.33 10.21
C LEU A 38 11.50 -1.83 10.45
N ALA A 39 10.49 -1.51 11.26
CA ALA A 39 10.16 -0.14 11.66
C ALA A 39 11.29 0.52 12.46
N SER A 40 12.13 -0.24 13.16
CA SER A 40 13.30 0.29 13.88
C SER A 40 14.43 0.72 12.94
N GLY A 41 14.46 0.21 11.70
CA GLY A 41 15.52 0.46 10.74
C GLY A 41 16.87 -0.19 11.09
N LYS A 42 16.96 -0.97 12.18
CA LYS A 42 18.17 -1.69 12.60
C LYS A 42 18.31 -3.02 11.87
N PHE A 43 18.47 -2.97 10.55
CA PHE A 43 18.82 -4.15 9.75
C PHE A 43 19.95 -3.81 8.78
N THR A 44 20.91 -4.72 8.66
CA THR A 44 22.00 -4.65 7.70
C THR A 44 21.54 -5.28 6.39
N VAL A 45 21.20 -4.43 5.42
CA VAL A 45 21.03 -4.83 4.01
C VAL A 45 22.32 -4.51 3.26
N ASP A 46 22.73 -5.41 2.36
CA ASP A 46 23.84 -5.15 1.45
C ASP A 46 23.51 -3.96 0.52
N ALA A 47 24.55 -3.30 0.02
CA ALA A 47 24.44 -2.13 -0.84
C ALA A 47 23.61 -2.40 -2.10
N ALA A 48 23.72 -3.61 -2.68
CA ALA A 48 22.97 -4.00 -3.88
C ALA A 48 21.46 -4.05 -3.60
N THR A 49 21.03 -4.70 -2.51
CA THR A 49 19.62 -4.76 -2.13
C THR A 49 19.06 -3.40 -1.72
N LYS A 50 19.89 -2.55 -1.08
CA LYS A 50 19.48 -1.17 -0.78
C LYS A 50 19.30 -0.33 -2.04
N ALA A 51 20.16 -0.52 -3.05
CA ALA A 51 20.05 0.17 -4.34
C ALA A 51 18.80 -0.30 -5.10
N GLN A 52 18.56 -1.61 -5.17
CA GLN A 52 17.36 -2.15 -5.82
C GLN A 52 16.09 -1.71 -5.10
N ALA A 53 16.05 -1.74 -3.77
CA ALA A 53 14.90 -1.27 -3.02
C ALA A 53 14.62 0.23 -3.26
N LYS A 54 15.67 1.06 -3.40
CA LYS A 54 15.53 2.47 -3.77
C LYS A 54 14.97 2.67 -5.18
N GLU A 55 15.43 1.85 -6.12
CA GLU A 55 14.93 1.86 -7.50
C GLU A 55 13.48 1.38 -7.56
N ASP A 56 13.15 0.32 -6.82
CA ASP A 56 11.81 -0.23 -6.76
C ASP A 56 10.80 0.75 -6.15
N ILE A 57 11.22 1.61 -5.21
CA ILE A 57 10.37 2.66 -4.62
C ILE A 57 10.46 4.01 -5.35
N SER A 58 11.29 4.12 -6.38
CA SER A 58 11.38 5.33 -7.20
C SER A 58 10.05 5.60 -7.91
N GLU A 59 9.90 6.79 -8.51
CA GLU A 59 8.64 7.17 -9.17
C GLU A 59 8.19 6.16 -10.25
N ASP A 60 9.14 5.56 -10.97
CA ASP A 60 8.93 4.53 -11.98
C ASP A 60 9.08 3.10 -11.44
N GLY A 61 9.54 2.96 -10.20
CA GLY A 61 9.74 1.67 -9.54
C GLY A 61 8.43 0.91 -9.34
N TYR A 62 8.53 -0.43 -9.29
CA TYR A 62 7.34 -1.28 -9.12
C TYR A 62 6.57 -0.99 -7.83
N TRP A 63 7.25 -0.56 -6.77
CA TRP A 63 6.69 -0.14 -5.47
C TRP A 63 6.66 1.38 -5.32
N GLY A 64 6.87 2.13 -6.41
CA GLY A 64 6.77 3.58 -6.44
C GLY A 64 5.40 4.09 -6.03
N VAL A 65 5.35 5.34 -5.58
CA VAL A 65 4.13 6.03 -5.15
C VAL A 65 3.05 5.92 -6.22
N LYS A 66 3.37 6.27 -7.46
CA LYS A 66 2.44 6.31 -8.60
C LYS A 66 1.88 4.94 -8.96
N LYS A 67 2.73 3.92 -9.08
CA LYS A 67 2.28 2.55 -9.44
C LYS A 67 1.48 1.93 -8.31
N THR A 68 1.91 2.11 -7.07
CA THR A 68 1.21 1.54 -5.91
C THR A 68 -0.14 2.22 -5.67
N SER A 69 -0.22 3.55 -5.80
CA SER A 69 -1.49 4.27 -5.69
C SER A 69 -2.47 3.89 -6.80
N GLN A 70 -1.98 3.71 -8.03
CA GLN A 70 -2.80 3.25 -9.14
C GLN A 70 -3.38 1.86 -8.87
N ARG A 71 -2.56 0.91 -8.41
CA ARG A 71 -3.06 -0.44 -8.05
C ARG A 71 -4.10 -0.42 -6.94
N LEU A 72 -3.91 0.43 -5.93
CA LEU A 72 -4.88 0.62 -4.85
C LEU A 72 -6.22 1.14 -5.39
N PHE A 73 -6.17 2.12 -6.28
CA PHE A 73 -7.35 2.64 -6.95
C PHE A 73 -8.01 1.61 -7.88
N ASP A 74 -7.25 0.91 -8.72
CA ASP A 74 -7.74 -0.14 -9.60
C ASP A 74 -8.41 -1.27 -8.81
N PHE A 75 -7.83 -1.66 -7.68
CA PHE A 75 -8.42 -2.65 -6.80
C PHE A 75 -9.75 -2.17 -6.21
N ALA A 76 -9.82 -0.92 -5.76
CA ALA A 76 -11.06 -0.32 -5.28
C ALA A 76 -12.11 -0.20 -6.40
N SER A 77 -11.71 0.23 -7.59
CA SER A 77 -12.55 0.34 -8.78
C SER A 77 -13.09 -1.03 -9.20
N ALA A 78 -12.26 -2.07 -9.20
CA ALA A 78 -12.68 -3.43 -9.49
C ALA A 78 -13.71 -3.97 -8.48
N LEU A 79 -13.59 -3.58 -7.20
CA LEU A 79 -14.54 -3.97 -6.15
C LEU A 79 -15.84 -3.14 -6.16
N ALA A 80 -15.73 -1.85 -6.44
CA ALA A 80 -16.86 -0.93 -6.50
C ALA A 80 -17.65 -1.08 -7.82
N GLY A 81 -16.99 -1.46 -8.90
CA GLY A 81 -17.55 -1.48 -10.25
C GLY A 81 -17.81 -0.05 -10.75
N ASP A 82 -18.99 0.17 -11.34
CA ASP A 82 -19.39 1.49 -11.83
C ASP A 82 -20.12 2.35 -10.77
N ASP A 83 -20.11 1.92 -9.51
CA ASP A 83 -20.87 2.54 -8.43
C ASP A 83 -20.02 3.60 -7.69
N VAL A 84 -20.40 4.87 -7.88
CA VAL A 84 -19.72 6.03 -7.29
C VAL A 84 -19.80 6.02 -5.76
N ASP A 85 -20.92 5.59 -5.17
CA ASP A 85 -21.06 5.54 -3.72
C ASP A 85 -20.22 4.43 -3.11
N LYS A 86 -20.12 3.26 -3.77
CA LYS A 86 -19.15 2.23 -3.38
C LYS A 86 -17.72 2.72 -3.50
N MET A 87 -17.37 3.49 -4.53
CA MET A 87 -16.04 4.07 -4.64
C MET A 87 -15.71 5.02 -3.47
N LYS A 88 -16.70 5.81 -2.99
CA LYS A 88 -16.52 6.62 -1.76
C LYS A 88 -16.32 5.75 -0.52
N ASP A 89 -17.05 4.64 -0.41
CA ASP A 89 -16.85 3.68 0.68
C ASP A 89 -15.47 3.01 0.60
N MET A 90 -14.99 2.66 -0.60
CA MET A 90 -13.65 2.12 -0.81
C MET A 90 -12.56 3.13 -0.41
N GLN A 91 -12.73 4.41 -0.76
CA GLN A 91 -11.81 5.47 -0.34
C GLN A 91 -11.72 5.54 1.19
N LYS A 92 -12.87 5.60 1.88
CA LYS A 92 -12.94 5.61 3.35
C LYS A 92 -12.34 4.34 3.96
N ALA A 93 -12.61 3.19 3.36
CA ALA A 93 -12.06 1.90 3.80
C ALA A 93 -10.54 1.86 3.64
N MET A 94 -10.01 2.42 2.56
CA MET A 94 -8.57 2.56 2.35
C MET A 94 -7.93 3.44 3.42
N GLU A 95 -8.46 4.64 3.67
CA GLU A 95 -7.96 5.53 4.72
C GLU A 95 -8.00 4.87 6.11
N LYS A 96 -9.07 4.13 6.40
CA LYS A 96 -9.20 3.36 7.64
C LYS A 96 -8.16 2.24 7.70
N GLY A 97 -7.92 1.53 6.59
CA GLY A 97 -6.89 0.51 6.46
C GLY A 97 -5.49 1.07 6.70
N PHE A 98 -5.16 2.24 6.13
CA PHE A 98 -3.89 2.94 6.39
C PHE A 98 -3.77 3.36 7.85
N LYS A 99 -4.83 3.88 8.48
CA LYS A 99 -4.80 4.19 9.93
C LYS A 99 -4.56 2.94 10.79
N GLN A 100 -5.15 1.80 10.42
CA GLN A 100 -4.88 0.53 11.09
C GLN A 100 -3.44 0.07 10.85
N ALA A 101 -2.93 0.19 9.62
CA ALA A 101 -1.55 -0.12 9.29
C ALA A 101 -0.57 0.73 10.09
N THR A 102 -0.81 2.04 10.25
CA THR A 102 -0.01 2.93 11.12
C THR A 102 0.00 2.45 12.57
N LYS A 103 -1.16 2.04 13.10
CA LYS A 103 -1.26 1.51 14.47
C LYS A 103 -0.45 0.22 14.62
N THR A 104 -0.57 -0.71 13.68
CA THR A 104 0.19 -1.97 13.67
C THR A 104 1.69 -1.73 13.49
N TRP A 105 2.07 -0.75 12.67
CA TRP A 105 3.45 -0.33 12.47
C TRP A 105 4.09 0.21 13.76
N GLY A 106 3.28 0.68 14.71
CA GLY A 106 3.71 1.11 16.04
C GLY A 106 4.47 2.44 16.08
N ARG A 107 4.60 3.11 14.93
CA ARG A 107 5.18 4.45 14.75
C ARG A 107 4.54 5.12 13.53
N GLU A 108 4.90 6.36 13.25
CA GLU A 108 4.48 7.00 12.00
C GLU A 108 4.97 6.19 10.78
N LEU A 109 4.05 5.96 9.84
CA LEU A 109 4.38 5.34 8.56
C LEU A 109 5.44 6.19 7.84
N PRO A 110 6.37 5.55 7.13
CA PRO A 110 7.35 6.27 6.33
C PRO A 110 6.66 7.17 5.30
N GLU A 111 7.32 8.27 4.94
CA GLU A 111 6.76 9.31 4.08
C GLU A 111 6.20 8.75 2.77
N ILE A 112 6.90 7.78 2.17
CA ILE A 112 6.44 7.11 0.96
C ILE A 112 5.03 6.53 1.09
N SER A 113 4.69 5.91 2.23
CA SER A 113 3.36 5.35 2.45
C SER A 113 2.28 6.44 2.52
N ARG A 114 2.61 7.59 3.12
CA ARG A 114 1.71 8.76 3.14
C ARG A 114 1.54 9.34 1.74
N ASN A 115 2.63 9.41 0.97
CA ASN A 115 2.60 9.88 -0.41
C ASN A 115 1.76 8.94 -1.29
N THR A 116 1.87 7.62 -1.11
CA THR A 116 1.01 6.62 -1.77
C THR A 116 -0.47 6.81 -1.43
N LEU A 117 -0.81 7.01 -0.15
CA LEU A 117 -2.19 7.26 0.25
C LEU A 117 -2.74 8.55 -0.36
N SER A 118 -1.96 9.63 -0.33
CA SER A 118 -2.33 10.91 -0.94
C SER A 118 -2.56 10.78 -2.45
N ALA A 119 -1.64 10.14 -3.16
CA ALA A 119 -1.76 9.88 -4.59
C ALA A 119 -2.98 9.00 -4.92
N ALA A 120 -3.27 8.00 -4.09
CA ALA A 120 -4.45 7.15 -4.26
C ALA A 120 -5.73 7.97 -4.07
N ASN A 121 -5.84 8.75 -2.99
CA ASN A 121 -6.97 9.64 -2.75
C ASN A 121 -7.20 10.61 -3.90
N LYS A 122 -6.14 11.18 -4.46
CA LYS A 122 -6.23 12.05 -5.63
C LYS A 122 -6.85 11.33 -6.84
N LEU A 123 -6.53 10.05 -7.07
CA LEU A 123 -7.16 9.25 -8.13
C LEU A 123 -8.67 9.07 -7.91
N PHE A 124 -9.11 8.85 -6.66
CA PHE A 124 -10.54 8.82 -6.34
C PHE A 124 -11.22 10.16 -6.62
N GLU A 125 -10.62 11.27 -6.20
CA GLU A 125 -11.16 12.60 -6.47
C GLU A 125 -11.26 12.91 -7.96
N ASP A 126 -10.22 12.59 -8.74
CA ASP A 126 -10.22 12.73 -10.20
C ASP A 126 -11.32 11.87 -10.84
N TYR A 127 -11.53 10.64 -10.36
CA TYR A 127 -12.63 9.77 -10.80
C TYR A 127 -14.01 10.37 -10.49
N PHE A 128 -14.23 10.88 -9.28
CA PHE A 128 -15.51 11.49 -8.90
C PHE A 128 -15.82 12.75 -9.71
N LYS A 129 -14.82 13.59 -9.95
CA LYS A 129 -14.94 14.76 -10.83
C LYS A 129 -15.30 14.35 -12.24
N SER A 130 -14.66 13.31 -12.76
CA SER A 130 -14.98 12.77 -14.09
C SER A 130 -16.43 12.27 -14.16
N LYS A 131 -16.91 11.50 -13.17
CA LYS A 131 -18.30 11.02 -13.13
C LYS A 131 -19.32 12.16 -13.00
N GLN A 132 -19.04 13.17 -12.18
CA GLN A 132 -19.88 14.36 -12.06
C GLN A 132 -19.96 15.15 -13.39
N SER A 133 -18.85 15.26 -14.13
CA SER A 133 -18.84 15.96 -15.42
C SER A 133 -19.65 15.25 -16.51
N ILE A 134 -19.71 13.90 -16.48
CA ILE A 134 -20.50 13.08 -17.40
C ILE A 134 -22.01 13.25 -17.14
N GLU A 135 -22.40 13.34 -15.87
CA GLU A 135 -23.80 13.56 -15.47
C GLU A 135 -24.31 14.95 -15.91
N THR A 136 -23.46 15.97 -15.87
CA THR A 136 -23.81 17.32 -16.35
C THR A 136 -23.75 17.49 -17.86
N GLY A 137 -23.04 16.61 -18.57
CA GLY A 137 -22.87 16.68 -20.03
C GLY A 137 -23.96 15.99 -20.86
N SER A 138 -24.89 15.26 -20.23
CA SER A 138 -25.97 14.55 -20.92
C SER A 138 -27.29 15.35 -21.03
N VAL A 139 -27.27 16.65 -20.74
CA VAL A 139 -28.46 17.52 -20.84
C VAL A 139 -28.50 18.33 -22.14
N GLU A 140 -27.45 18.31 -22.96
CA GLU A 140 -27.44 18.99 -24.26
C GLU A 140 -26.76 18.14 -25.34
N GLY A 141 -27.55 17.65 -26.32
CA GLY A 141 -27.05 17.02 -27.55
C GLY A 141 -27.93 15.91 -28.09
#